data_AF-A0A6M0RUC2-F1
#
_entry.id   AF-A0A6M0RUC2-F1
#
_cell.length_a   1.000
_cell.length_b   1.000
_cell.length_c   1.000
_cell.angle_alpha   90.00
_cell.angle_beta   90.00
_cell.angle_gamma   90.00
#
_symmetry.space_group_name_H-M   'P 1'
#
loop_
_entity.id
_entity.type
_entity.pdbx_description
1 polymer ?
#
loop_
_entity_poly.entity_id
_entity_poly.type
_entity_poly.pdbx_seq_one_letter_code
_entity_poly.pdbx_strand_id
1 'polypeptide(L)' 'MKFTSDKSLVSNISQLVPKLLKAHSYGLYELAQECSQQLHSPICEIMPSLGSSLHNMITCGELHYDRQHNRMFIG' A
#
# COMPACT_ATOMS: atom_id res chain seq x y z
N MET A 1 -1.12 13.92 21.60
CA MET A 1 -1.23 12.95 20.48
C MET A 1 0.17 12.49 20.10
N LYS A 2 0.47 11.19 20.21
CA LYS A 2 1.81 10.64 19.97
C LYS A 2 2.08 10.58 18.46
N PHE A 3 2.96 11.44 17.98
CA PHE A 3 3.49 11.53 16.60
C PHE A 3 4.48 10.40 16.24
N THR A 4 4.32 9.21 16.82
CA THR A 4 5.25 8.08 16.64
C THR A 4 4.75 7.02 15.65
N SER A 5 3.53 7.15 15.11
CA SER A 5 2.88 6.08 14.33
C SER A 5 3.27 6.01 12.85
N ASP A 6 3.67 7.12 12.22
CA ASP A 6 3.82 7.15 10.75
C ASP A 6 4.92 6.22 10.22
N LYS A 7 6.11 6.21 10.84
CA LYS A 7 7.21 5.35 10.39
C LYS A 7 6.90 3.85 10.54
N SER A 8 6.15 3.49 11.58
CA SER A 8 5.71 2.11 11.80
C SER A 8 4.69 1.70 10.74
N LEU A 9 3.73 2.57 10.42
CA LEU A 9 2.70 2.32 9.43
C LEU A 9 3.31 2.14 8.02
N VAL A 10 4.21 3.03 7.61
CA VAL A 10 4.93 2.92 6.32
C VAL A 10 5.71 1.62 6.22
N SER A 11 6.42 1.23 7.28
CA SER A 11 7.16 -0.04 7.30
C SER A 11 6.22 -1.24 7.18
N ASN A 12 5.12 -1.25 7.93
CA ASN A 12 4.14 -2.33 7.90
C ASN A 12 3.48 -2.45 6.52
N ILE A 13 3.09 -1.32 5.93
CA ILE A 13 2.50 -1.28 4.58
C ILE A 13 3.50 -1.75 3.53
N SER A 14 4.76 -1.30 3.60
CA SER A 14 5.80 -1.72 2.65
C SER A 14 6.06 -3.22 2.68
N GLN A 15 5.88 -3.87 3.82
CA GLN A 15 5.97 -5.33 3.93
C GLN A 15 4.68 -6.06 3.51
N LEU A 16 3.53 -5.42 3.68
CA LEU A 16 2.23 -6.01 3.42
C LEU A 16 1.84 -5.94 1.94
N VAL A 17 2.05 -4.81 1.29
CA VAL A 17 1.65 -4.59 -0.11
C VAL A 17 2.19 -5.66 -1.05
N PRO A 18 3.49 -6.04 -1.02
CA PRO A 18 3.99 -7.11 -1.87
C PRO A 18 3.34 -8.46 -1.58
N LYS A 19 2.97 -8.74 -0.33
CA LYS A 19 2.29 -10.01 0.01
C LYS A 19 0.88 -10.05 -0.59
N LEU A 20 0.15 -8.94 -0.54
CA LEU A 20 -1.17 -8.81 -1.13
C LEU A 20 -1.10 -8.94 -2.66
N LEU A 21 -0.20 -8.18 -3.30
CA LEU A 21 -0.07 -8.14 -4.76
C LEU A 21 0.44 -9.46 -5.37
N LYS A 22 1.08 -10.35 -4.60
CA LYS A 22 1.41 -11.72 -5.04
C LYS A 22 0.17 -12.59 -5.28
N ALA A 23 -0.92 -12.33 -4.55
CA ALA A 23 -2.13 -13.14 -4.68
C ALA A 23 -2.95 -12.75 -5.92
N HIS A 24 -3.04 -11.45 -6.21
CA HIS A 24 -3.72 -10.89 -7.37
C HIS A 24 -3.42 -9.39 -7.50
N SER A 25 -3.84 -8.77 -8.61
CA SER A 25 -3.73 -7.33 -8.81
C SER A 25 -4.91 -6.56 -8.21
N TYR A 26 -4.62 -5.41 -7.61
CA TYR A 26 -5.61 -4.61 -6.88
C TYR A 26 -5.73 -3.21 -7.48
N GLY A 27 -6.93 -2.64 -7.42
CA GLY A 27 -7.10 -1.19 -7.49
C GLY A 27 -6.57 -0.51 -6.22
N LEU A 28 -6.29 0.79 -6.30
CA LEU A 28 -5.74 1.55 -5.16
C LEU A 28 -6.63 1.49 -3.91
N TYR A 29 -7.95 1.65 -4.10
CA TYR A 29 -8.89 1.62 -2.99
C TYR A 29 -9.04 0.22 -2.38
N GLU A 30 -9.08 -0.82 -3.22
CA GLU A 30 -9.14 -2.22 -2.76
C GLU A 30 -7.89 -2.56 -1.93
N LEU A 31 -6.70 -2.19 -2.41
CA LEU A 31 -5.45 -2.42 -1.69
C LEU A 31 -5.46 -1.71 -0.32
N ALA A 32 -6.04 -0.52 -0.26
CA ALA A 32 -6.15 0.22 0.98
C ALA A 32 -7.15 -0.37 1.97
N GLN A 33 -8.26 -0.94 1.47
CA GLN A 33 -9.20 -1.67 2.29
C GLN A 33 -8.53 -2.90 2.91
N GLU A 34 -7.77 -3.67 2.12
CA GLU A 34 -7.00 -4.81 2.63
C GLU A 34 -5.97 -4.39 3.68
N CYS A 35 -5.21 -3.31 3.41
CA CYS A 35 -4.25 -2.79 4.37
C CYS A 35 -4.93 -2.32 5.67
N SER A 36 -6.08 -1.65 5.56
CA SER A 36 -6.87 -1.20 6.71
C SER A 36 -7.36 -2.37 7.57
N GLN A 37 -7.85 -3.43 6.94
CA GLN A 37 -8.30 -4.64 7.64
C GLN A 37 -7.14 -5.35 8.35
N GLN A 38 -6.02 -5.58 7.66
CA GLN A 38 -4.88 -6.30 8.27
C GLN A 38 -4.17 -5.50 9.37
N LEU A 39 -4.09 -4.18 9.20
CA LEU A 39 -3.43 -3.29 10.18
C LEU A 39 -4.38 -2.75 11.24
N HIS A 40 -5.67 -3.14 11.21
CA HIS A 40 -6.70 -2.70 12.15
C HIS A 40 -6.74 -1.17 12.31
N SER A 41 -6.53 -0.44 11.21
CA SER A 41 -6.39 1.02 11.19
C SER A 41 -7.35 1.62 10.18
N PRO A 42 -7.96 2.80 10.43
CA PRO A 42 -8.88 3.44 9.49
C PRO A 42 -8.24 3.70 8.13
N ILE A 43 -8.99 3.52 7.04
CA ILE A 43 -8.51 3.75 5.66
C ILE A 43 -7.92 5.15 5.49
N CYS A 44 -8.51 6.16 6.12
CA CYS A 44 -8.02 7.55 6.06
C CYS A 44 -6.63 7.73 6.69
N GLU A 45 -6.27 6.91 7.68
CA GLU A 45 -4.93 6.91 8.29
C GLU A 45 -3.93 6.08 7.46
N ILE A 46 -4.40 5.04 6.77
CA ILE A 46 -3.59 4.20 5.88
C ILE A 46 -3.19 4.97 4.61
N MET A 47 -4.11 5.73 4.02
CA MET A 47 -3.97 6.35 2.70
C MET A 47 -2.66 7.13 2.48
N PRO A 48 -2.24 8.06 3.37
CA PRO A 48 -1.01 8.82 3.17
C PRO A 48 0.25 7.95 3.17
N SER A 49 0.32 7.02 4.12
CA SER A 49 1.44 6.07 4.24
C SER A 49 1.46 5.06 3.09
N LEU A 50 0.29 4.63 2.62
CA LEU A 50 0.15 3.76 1.45
C LEU A 50 0.62 4.47 0.18
N GLY A 51 0.17 5.70 -0.06
CA GLY A 51 0.61 6.49 -1.21
C GLY A 51 2.12 6.66 -1.24
N SER A 52 2.73 6.97 -0.09
CA SER A 52 4.19 7.11 0.04
C SER A 52 4.92 5.79 -0.23
N SER A 53 4.41 4.68 0.31
CA SER A 53 5.00 3.35 0.14
C SER A 53 4.92 2.89 -1.32
N LEU A 54 3.77 3.07 -1.97
CA LEU A 54 3.55 2.74 -3.37
C LEU A 54 4.44 3.57 -4.30
N HIS A 55 4.55 4.88 -4.05
CA HIS A 55 5.42 5.75 -4.83
C HIS A 55 6.88 5.29 -4.78
N ASN A 56 7.38 4.95 -3.59
CA ASN A 56 8.74 4.45 -3.42
C ASN A 56 8.94 3.11 -4.14
N MET A 57 8.03 2.15 -3.95
CA MET A 57 8.13 0.83 -4.60
C MET A 57 8.06 0.92 -6.13
N ILE A 58 7.22 1.80 -6.69
CA ILE A 58 7.16 2.05 -8.13
C ILE A 58 8.47 2.67 -8.63
N THR A 59 9.02 3.63 -7.89
CA THR A 59 10.28 4.30 -8.26
C THR A 59 11.48 3.35 -8.19
N CYS A 60 11.46 2.39 -7.27
CA CYS A 60 12.45 1.30 -7.18
C CYS A 60 12.24 0.19 -8.22
N GLY A 61 11.15 0.22 -8.99
CA GLY A 61 10.82 -0.82 -9.97
C GLY A 61 10.28 -2.12 -9.36
N GLU A 62 9.85 -2.10 -8.10
CA GLU A 62 9.29 -3.27 -7.41
C GLU A 62 7.82 -3.52 -7.80
N LEU A 63 7.10 -2.45 -8.13
CA LEU A 63 5.68 -2.48 -8.50
C LEU A 63 5.43 -1.74 -9.81
N HIS A 64 4.44 -2.21 -10.55
CA HIS A 64 3.90 -1.53 -11.72
C HIS A 64 2.46 -1.11 -11.49
N TYR A 65 2.12 0.05 -12.02
CA TYR A 65 0.76 0.56 -12.07
C TYR A 65 0.28 0.62 -13.51
N ASP A 66 -0.69 -0.24 -13.85
CA ASP A 66 -1.38 -0.21 -15.13
C ASP A 66 -2.51 0.82 -15.06
N ARG A 67 -2.28 1.92 -15.76
CA ARG A 67 -3.20 3.05 -15.87
C ARG A 67 -4.46 2.71 -16.66
N GLN A 68 -4.39 1.79 -17.61
CA GLN A 68 -5.52 1.42 -18.46
C GLN A 68 -6.58 0.68 -17.65
N HIS A 69 -6.13 -0.20 -16.75
CA HIS A 69 -7.03 -1.00 -15.91
C HIS A 69 -7.15 -0.50 -14.47
N ASN A 70 -6.39 0.56 -14.10
CA ASN A 70 -6.29 1.09 -12.74
C ASN A 70 -5.91 -0.01 -11.73
N ARG A 71 -4.90 -0.82 -12.07
CA ARG A 71 -4.45 -1.94 -11.22
C ARG A 71 -2.97 -1.86 -10.91
N MET A 72 -2.60 -2.30 -9.72
CA MET A 72 -1.22 -2.49 -9.28
C MET A 72 -0.87 -3.97 -9.23
N PHE A 73 0.36 -4.30 -9.61
CA PHE A 73 0.91 -5.65 -9.58
C PHE A 73 2.44 -5.59 -9.41
N ILE A 74 3.03 -6.74 -9.08
CA ILE A 74 4.48 -6.88 -8.90
C ILE A 74 5.19 -6.97 -10.25
N GLY A 75 6.35 -6.31 -10.36
CA GLY A 75 7.23 -6.35 -11.54
C GLY A 75 8.03 -7.63 -11.69
#